data_AF-A0A7J4S3V0-F1
#
_entry.id   AF-A0A7J4S3V0-F1
#
_cell.length_a   1.000
_cell.length_b   1.000
_cell.length_c   1.000
_cell.angle_alpha   90.00
_cell.angle_beta   90.00
_cell.angle_gamma   90.00
#
_symmetry.space_group_name_H-M   'P 1'
#
loop_
_entity.id
_entity.type
_entity.pdbx_description
1 polymer ?
#
loop_
_entity_poly.entity_id
_entity_poly.type
_entity_poly.pdbx_seq_one_letter_code
_entity_poly.pdbx_strand_id
1 'polypeptide(L)'
;AVIGAATIRLNGGNPTLADGLHIARQNVGRIFLWAVFAGTVAMILRAIQERLGFLGKIVMGLVGIAWSLATYFVVPVLIYEKLGPWAAVKRSAHLFKTTWGETLVGGFSMGAIFVLAGFAGVLPIVLGAVLAGVAGLLIGLVVAVVYWIILGLVASAASSILIAALYRYATTGKVAEDFQGLPMFGTAPPRPGYGTPP
;
A
#
# COMPACT_ATOMS: atom_id res chain seq x y z
N ALA A 1 23.50 -9.03 2.73
CA ALA A 1 24.64 -8.42 3.45
C ALA A 1 24.19 -7.23 4.30
N VAL A 2 23.66 -6.17 3.70
CA VAL A 2 23.25 -4.94 4.42
C VAL A 2 22.24 -5.20 5.55
N ILE A 3 21.19 -5.98 5.29
CA ILE A 3 20.18 -6.32 6.31
C ILE A 3 20.82 -7.01 7.52
N GLY A 4 21.74 -7.96 7.30
CA GLY A 4 22.45 -8.66 8.37
C GLY A 4 23.34 -7.73 9.20
N ALA A 5 24.10 -6.85 8.55
CA ALA A 5 24.93 -5.85 9.23
C ALA A 5 24.09 -4.85 10.04
N ALA A 6 22.95 -4.40 9.49
CA ALA A 6 22.01 -3.53 10.18
C ALA A 6 21.45 -4.19 11.45
N THR A 7 21.06 -5.48 11.37
CA THR A 7 20.57 -6.21 12.53
C THR A 7 21.63 -6.38 13.63
N ILE A 8 22.90 -6.66 13.27
CA ILE A 8 23.99 -6.71 14.25
C ILE A 8 24.12 -5.37 14.99
N ARG A 9 24.07 -4.26 14.26
CA ARG A 9 24.18 -2.92 14.87
C ARG A 9 22.98 -2.57 15.75
N LEU A 10 21.76 -2.93 15.32
CA LEU A 10 20.52 -2.71 16.08
C LEU A 10 20.49 -3.53 17.37
N ASN A 11 21.15 -4.69 17.39
CA ASN A 11 21.32 -5.52 18.60
C ASN A 11 22.49 -5.07 19.49
N GLY A 12 23.08 -3.89 19.22
CA GLY A 12 24.18 -3.32 20.03
C GLY A 12 25.58 -3.84 19.66
N GLY A 13 25.72 -4.66 18.62
CA GLY A 13 27.03 -5.14 18.14
C GLY A 13 27.73 -4.17 17.18
N ASN A 14 28.99 -4.46 16.88
CA ASN A 14 29.79 -3.74 15.88
C ASN A 14 29.83 -4.54 14.57
N PRO A 15 29.10 -4.13 13.52
CA PRO A 15 29.06 -4.89 12.27
C PRO A 15 30.36 -4.74 11.49
N THR A 16 30.90 -5.85 10.98
CA THR A 16 31.95 -5.83 9.96
C THR A 16 31.41 -6.19 8.58
N LEU A 17 32.14 -5.82 7.52
CA LEU A 17 31.85 -6.24 6.14
C LEU A 17 31.85 -7.78 6.01
N ALA A 18 32.76 -8.44 6.75
CA ALA A 18 32.87 -9.89 6.78
C ALA A 18 31.61 -10.55 7.35
N ASP A 19 31.03 -10.00 8.43
CA ASP A 19 29.81 -10.55 9.05
C ASP A 19 28.61 -10.46 8.13
N GLY A 20 28.44 -9.31 7.45
CA GLY A 20 27.38 -9.12 6.47
C GLY A 20 27.49 -10.09 5.28
N LEU A 21 28.72 -10.32 4.80
CA LEU A 21 28.98 -11.25 3.70
C LEU A 21 28.82 -12.71 4.14
N HIS A 22 29.22 -13.05 5.35
CA HIS A 22 29.05 -14.36 5.94
C HIS A 22 27.56 -14.73 6.05
N ILE A 23 26.75 -13.85 6.64
CA ILE A 23 25.29 -14.05 6.76
C ILE A 23 24.65 -14.18 5.37
N ALA A 24 25.09 -13.38 4.39
CA ALA A 24 24.61 -13.50 3.02
C ALA A 24 24.94 -14.87 2.42
N ARG A 25 26.20 -15.32 2.53
CA ARG A 25 26.70 -16.60 2.01
C ARG A 25 25.94 -17.80 2.58
N GLN A 26 25.67 -17.79 3.89
CA GLN A 26 24.89 -18.85 4.55
C GLN A 26 23.46 -18.99 4.00
N ASN A 27 22.91 -17.93 3.40
CA ASN A 27 21.53 -17.87 2.92
C ASN A 27 21.41 -17.86 1.39
N VAL A 28 22.52 -18.02 0.65
CA VAL A 28 22.54 -17.98 -0.83
C VAL A 28 21.52 -18.92 -1.45
N GLY A 29 21.40 -20.16 -0.97
CA GLY A 29 20.43 -21.13 -1.50
C GLY A 29 18.98 -20.66 -1.33
N ARG A 30 18.64 -20.04 -0.20
CA ARG A 30 17.28 -19.51 0.07
C ARG A 30 16.99 -18.29 -0.79
N ILE A 31 17.97 -17.40 -0.95
CA ILE A 31 17.87 -16.21 -1.80
C ILE A 31 17.72 -16.63 -3.27
N PHE A 32 18.44 -17.68 -3.70
CA PHE A 32 18.31 -18.23 -5.04
C PHE A 32 16.91 -18.79 -5.30
N LEU A 33 16.38 -19.62 -4.39
CA LEU A 33 15.02 -20.17 -4.49
C LEU A 33 13.97 -19.05 -4.52
N TRP A 34 14.15 -18.01 -3.71
CA TRP A 34 13.30 -16.82 -3.76
C TRP A 34 13.39 -16.10 -5.11
N ALA A 35 14.59 -15.89 -5.64
CA ALA A 35 14.80 -15.21 -6.92
C ALA A 35 14.12 -15.96 -8.08
N VAL A 36 14.22 -17.29 -8.11
CA VAL A 36 13.53 -18.15 -9.09
C VAL A 36 12.01 -18.05 -8.94
N PHE A 37 11.50 -18.10 -7.70
CA PHE A 37 10.07 -17.97 -7.44
C PHE A 37 9.53 -16.60 -7.86
N ALA A 38 10.17 -15.52 -7.41
CA ALA A 38 9.78 -14.15 -7.73
C ALA A 38 9.89 -13.88 -9.24
N GLY A 39 10.93 -14.38 -9.90
CA GLY A 39 11.10 -14.30 -11.35
C GLY A 39 9.98 -15.00 -12.11
N THR A 40 9.59 -16.21 -11.67
CA THR A 40 8.46 -16.95 -12.24
C THR A 40 7.15 -16.17 -12.09
N VAL A 41 6.87 -15.62 -10.90
CA VAL A 41 5.66 -14.82 -10.67
C VAL A 41 5.68 -13.56 -11.54
N ALA A 42 6.80 -12.83 -11.59
CA ALA A 42 6.94 -11.63 -12.41
C ALA A 42 6.74 -11.93 -13.90
N MET A 43 7.27 -13.06 -14.40
CA MET A 43 7.05 -13.53 -15.77
C MET A 43 5.57 -13.79 -16.06
N ILE A 44 4.85 -14.48 -15.15
CA ILE A 44 3.41 -14.75 -15.31
C ILE A 44 2.61 -13.45 -15.33
N LEU A 45 2.89 -12.55 -14.37
CA LEU A 45 2.24 -11.26 -14.28
C LEU A 45 2.46 -10.44 -15.57
N ARG A 46 3.69 -10.43 -16.09
CA ARG A 46 4.02 -9.75 -17.34
C ARG A 46 3.29 -10.36 -18.54
N ALA A 47 3.24 -11.69 -18.65
CA ALA A 47 2.54 -12.38 -19.73
C ALA A 47 1.03 -12.09 -19.73
N ILE A 48 0.43 -11.91 -18.55
CA ILE A 48 -0.98 -11.50 -18.41
C ILE A 48 -1.14 -10.03 -18.83
N GLN A 49 -0.23 -9.15 -18.43
CA GLN A 49 -0.26 -7.73 -18.78
C GLN A 49 -0.24 -7.50 -20.30
N GLU A 50 0.56 -8.28 -21.02
CA GLU A 50 0.70 -8.16 -22.48
C GLU A 50 -0.58 -8.54 -23.24
N ARG A 51 -1.49 -9.31 -22.63
CA ARG A 51 -2.74 -9.77 -23.26
C ARG A 51 -3.97 -8.90 -23.01
N LEU A 52 -3.95 -8.05 -21.98
CA LEU A 52 -5.16 -7.38 -21.46
C LEU A 52 -5.27 -5.88 -21.85
N GLY A 53 -4.40 -5.37 -22.72
CA GLY A 53 -4.49 -3.98 -23.21
C GLY A 53 -4.44 -2.91 -22.11
N PHE A 54 -5.20 -1.81 -22.27
CA PHE A 54 -5.21 -0.70 -21.30
C PHE A 54 -5.80 -1.08 -19.93
N LEU A 55 -6.89 -1.85 -19.90
CA LEU A 55 -7.50 -2.38 -18.67
C LEU A 55 -6.54 -3.31 -17.92
N GLY A 56 -5.77 -4.12 -18.67
CA GLY A 56 -4.69 -4.94 -18.13
C GLY A 56 -3.65 -4.14 -17.36
N LYS A 57 -3.20 -3.00 -17.90
CA LYS A 57 -2.19 -2.16 -17.23
C LYS A 57 -2.66 -1.65 -15.86
N ILE A 58 -3.93 -1.32 -15.72
CA ILE A 58 -4.51 -0.85 -14.45
C ILE A 58 -4.55 -1.99 -13.43
N VAL A 59 -5.14 -3.13 -13.80
CA VAL A 59 -5.25 -4.30 -12.91
C VAL A 59 -3.86 -4.79 -12.50
N MET A 60 -2.93 -4.85 -13.45
CA MET A 60 -1.56 -5.26 -13.18
C MET A 60 -0.79 -4.27 -12.32
N GLY A 61 -1.10 -2.97 -12.42
CA GLY A 61 -0.58 -1.96 -11.50
C GLY A 61 -1.02 -2.21 -10.05
N LEU A 62 -2.30 -2.49 -9.83
CA LEU A 62 -2.84 -2.83 -8.51
C LEU A 62 -2.26 -4.14 -7.97
N VAL A 63 -2.16 -5.17 -8.81
CA VAL A 63 -1.52 -6.45 -8.44
C VAL A 63 -0.05 -6.25 -8.11
N GLY A 64 0.66 -5.40 -8.86
CA GLY A 64 2.06 -5.04 -8.58
C GLY A 64 2.23 -4.34 -7.24
N ILE A 65 1.31 -3.43 -6.88
CA ILE A 65 1.28 -2.80 -5.55
C ILE A 65 1.02 -3.87 -4.48
N ALA A 66 -0.01 -4.69 -4.63
CA ALA A 66 -0.31 -5.73 -3.66
C ALA A 66 0.88 -6.70 -3.47
N TRP A 67 1.57 -7.06 -4.56
CA TRP A 67 2.76 -7.88 -4.54
C TRP A 67 3.94 -7.21 -3.83
N SER A 68 4.20 -5.92 -4.08
CA SER A 68 5.30 -5.19 -3.42
C SER A 68 5.07 -5.10 -1.91
N LEU A 69 3.83 -4.84 -1.48
CA LEU A 69 3.45 -4.83 -0.07
C LEU A 69 3.62 -6.21 0.58
N ALA A 70 3.13 -7.27 -0.09
CA ALA A 70 3.25 -8.64 0.39
C ALA A 70 4.72 -9.09 0.50
N THR A 71 5.60 -8.59 -0.37
CA THR A 71 7.00 -9.04 -0.46
C THR A 71 8.01 -8.17 0.29
N TYR A 72 7.56 -7.06 0.88
CA TYR A 72 8.42 -6.07 1.55
C TYR A 72 9.35 -6.69 2.62
N PHE A 73 8.85 -7.61 3.44
CA PHE A 73 9.62 -8.28 4.50
C PHE A 73 10.11 -9.68 4.12
N VAL A 74 10.00 -10.11 2.86
CA VAL A 74 10.33 -11.49 2.49
C VAL A 74 11.81 -11.82 2.70
N VAL A 75 12.71 -10.90 2.36
CA VAL A 75 14.16 -11.11 2.55
C VAL A 75 14.54 -11.32 4.03
N PRO A 76 14.16 -10.44 4.98
CA PRO A 76 14.45 -10.70 6.39
C PRO A 76 13.74 -11.97 6.90
N VAL A 77 12.49 -12.22 6.51
CA VAL A 77 11.77 -13.45 6.92
C VAL A 77 12.48 -14.72 6.43
N LEU A 78 12.96 -14.75 5.18
CA LEU A 78 13.73 -15.86 4.62
C LEU A 78 15.02 -16.15 5.40
N ILE A 79 15.72 -15.10 5.79
CA ILE A 79 17.02 -15.19 6.48
C ILE A 79 16.82 -15.60 7.95
N TYR A 80 15.89 -14.97 8.67
CA TYR A 80 15.75 -15.15 10.12
C TYR A 80 14.79 -16.27 10.50
N GLU A 81 13.64 -16.41 9.82
CA GLU A 81 12.65 -17.44 10.13
C GLU A 81 12.89 -18.75 9.37
N LYS A 82 13.87 -18.76 8.46
CA LYS A 82 14.29 -19.94 7.71
C LYS A 82 13.14 -20.65 6.97
N LEU A 83 12.15 -19.90 6.51
CA LEU A 83 10.99 -20.41 5.77
C LEU A 83 11.31 -20.62 4.27
N GLY A 84 10.46 -21.39 3.58
CA GLY A 84 10.48 -21.49 2.12
C GLY A 84 9.80 -20.28 1.44
N PRO A 85 10.00 -20.06 0.12
CA PRO A 85 9.55 -18.86 -0.60
C PRO A 85 8.07 -18.50 -0.38
N TRP A 86 7.18 -19.48 -0.52
CA TRP A 86 5.73 -19.26 -0.34
C TRP A 86 5.35 -18.92 1.10
N ALA A 87 5.92 -19.64 2.07
CA ALA A 87 5.68 -19.40 3.49
C ALA A 87 6.24 -18.02 3.92
N ALA A 88 7.37 -17.60 3.35
CA ALA A 88 7.95 -16.29 3.59
C ALA A 88 7.05 -15.14 3.09
N VAL A 89 6.41 -15.29 1.92
CA VAL A 89 5.43 -14.31 1.41
C VAL A 89 4.24 -14.21 2.35
N LYS A 90 3.65 -15.34 2.75
CA LYS A 90 2.51 -15.34 3.69
C LYS A 90 2.87 -14.66 5.01
N ARG A 91 4.05 -14.96 5.56
CA ARG A 91 4.53 -14.38 6.79
C ARG A 91 4.82 -12.88 6.65
N SER A 92 5.46 -12.47 5.56
CA SER A 92 5.71 -11.05 5.24
C SER A 92 4.41 -10.27 5.10
N ALA A 93 3.42 -10.79 4.38
CA ALA A 93 2.10 -10.17 4.25
C ALA A 93 1.37 -10.07 5.60
N HIS A 94 1.47 -11.09 6.45
CA HIS A 94 0.94 -11.04 7.81
C HIS A 94 1.61 -9.94 8.64
N LEU A 95 2.94 -9.90 8.66
CA LEU A 95 3.71 -8.89 9.38
C LEU A 95 3.39 -7.47 8.88
N PHE A 96 3.29 -7.29 7.57
CA PHE A 96 2.89 -6.03 6.96
C PHE A 96 1.49 -5.61 7.43
N LYS A 97 0.51 -6.53 7.37
CA LYS A 97 -0.85 -6.28 7.84
C LYS A 97 -0.89 -5.94 9.33
N THR A 98 -0.11 -6.57 10.19
CA THR A 98 -0.11 -6.28 11.62
C THR A 98 0.61 -4.98 11.97
N THR A 99 1.72 -4.67 11.29
CA THR A 99 2.54 -3.49 11.63
C THR A 99 2.00 -2.23 10.97
N TRP A 100 1.47 -2.35 9.76
CA TRP A 100 1.05 -1.21 8.95
C TRP A 100 -0.42 -1.25 8.57
N GLY A 101 -1.13 -2.37 8.77
CA GLY A 101 -2.51 -2.51 8.32
C GLY A 101 -3.47 -1.54 9.00
N GLU A 102 -3.39 -1.31 10.30
CA GLU A 102 -4.30 -0.34 10.95
C GLU A 102 -4.03 1.11 10.51
N THR A 103 -2.76 1.50 10.41
CA THR A 103 -2.35 2.85 9.98
C THR A 103 -2.60 3.09 8.48
N LEU A 104 -2.34 2.07 7.64
CA LEU A 104 -2.60 2.14 6.21
C LEU A 104 -4.09 2.05 5.90
N VAL A 105 -4.88 1.21 6.59
CA VAL A 105 -6.32 1.11 6.32
C VAL A 105 -7.01 2.44 6.64
N GLY A 106 -6.58 3.21 7.64
CA GLY A 106 -7.13 4.54 7.91
C GLY A 106 -6.97 5.56 6.76
N GLY A 107 -5.79 5.65 6.14
CA GLY A 107 -5.52 6.61 5.05
C GLY A 107 -5.73 6.05 3.63
N PHE A 108 -5.38 4.78 3.41
CA PHE A 108 -5.44 4.10 2.11
C PHE A 108 -6.86 3.68 1.74
N SER A 109 -7.73 3.32 2.70
CA SER A 109 -9.14 2.99 2.38
C SER A 109 -9.87 4.19 1.78
N MET A 110 -9.65 5.38 2.35
CA MET A 110 -10.21 6.62 1.85
C MET A 110 -9.67 6.92 0.45
N GLY A 111 -8.35 6.87 0.25
CA GLY A 111 -7.74 7.03 -1.08
C GLY A 111 -8.23 6.02 -2.11
N ALA A 112 -8.40 4.75 -1.73
CA ALA A 112 -8.88 3.69 -2.62
C ALA A 112 -10.32 3.95 -3.09
N ILE A 113 -11.20 4.44 -2.22
CA ILE A 113 -12.58 4.82 -2.60
C ILE A 113 -12.55 5.94 -3.65
N PHE A 114 -11.73 6.98 -3.45
CA PHE A 114 -11.61 8.07 -4.41
C PHE A 114 -10.95 7.63 -5.73
N VAL A 115 -10.00 6.69 -5.71
CA VAL A 115 -9.42 6.09 -6.93
C VAL A 115 -10.47 5.29 -7.70
N LEU A 116 -11.26 4.47 -7.00
CA LEU A 116 -12.37 3.72 -7.62
C LEU A 116 -13.43 4.64 -8.22
N ALA A 117 -13.82 5.69 -7.48
CA ALA A 117 -14.70 6.73 -8.00
C ALA A 117 -14.08 7.43 -9.21
N GLY A 118 -12.77 7.71 -9.19
CA GLY A 118 -12.03 8.31 -10.30
C GLY A 118 -12.19 7.55 -11.62
N PHE A 119 -12.27 6.22 -11.59
CA PHE A 119 -12.52 5.40 -12.79
C PHE A 119 -13.90 5.63 -13.40
N ALA A 120 -14.92 5.97 -12.61
CA ALA A 120 -16.24 6.30 -13.16
C ALA A 120 -16.22 7.55 -14.05
N GLY A 121 -15.24 8.46 -13.83
CA GLY A 121 -15.01 9.62 -14.69
C GLY A 121 -14.60 9.28 -16.12
N VAL A 122 -14.15 8.04 -16.39
CA VAL A 122 -13.80 7.57 -17.75
C VAL A 122 -15.06 7.24 -18.56
N LEU A 123 -16.16 6.87 -17.91
CA LEU A 123 -17.42 6.49 -18.57
C LEU A 123 -17.97 7.54 -19.53
N PRO A 124 -18.09 8.84 -19.17
CA PRO A 124 -18.58 9.86 -20.09
C PRO A 124 -17.69 10.03 -21.33
N ILE A 125 -16.37 9.82 -21.21
CA ILE A 125 -15.44 9.87 -22.36
C ILE A 125 -15.73 8.72 -23.33
N VAL A 126 -15.83 7.50 -22.81
CA VAL A 126 -16.06 6.30 -23.62
C VAL A 126 -17.46 6.32 -24.25
N LEU A 127 -18.49 6.63 -23.46
CA LEU A 127 -19.87 6.71 -23.95
C LEU A 127 -20.04 7.83 -24.98
N GLY A 128 -19.46 9.01 -24.73
CA GLY A 128 -19.47 10.12 -25.68
C GLY A 128 -18.81 9.73 -27.00
N ALA A 129 -17.64 9.10 -26.96
CA ALA A 129 -16.93 8.65 -28.16
C ALA A 129 -17.71 7.60 -28.96
N VAL A 130 -18.36 6.64 -28.30
CA VAL A 130 -19.11 5.56 -28.96
C VAL A 130 -20.43 6.07 -29.56
N LEU A 131 -21.15 6.94 -28.87
CA LEU A 131 -22.50 7.37 -29.28
C LEU A 131 -22.48 8.52 -30.29
N ALA A 132 -21.51 9.43 -30.19
CA ALA A 132 -21.50 10.69 -30.96
C ALA A 132 -20.13 11.02 -31.59
N GLY A 133 -19.22 10.03 -31.67
CA GLY A 133 -17.94 10.17 -32.35
C GLY A 133 -17.05 11.26 -31.74
N VAL A 134 -16.38 12.03 -32.59
CA VAL A 134 -15.42 13.06 -32.14
C VAL A 134 -16.09 14.17 -31.32
N ALA A 135 -17.30 14.60 -31.71
CA ALA A 135 -18.04 15.61 -30.96
C ALA A 135 -18.44 15.10 -29.56
N GLY A 136 -18.91 13.86 -29.48
CA GLY A 136 -19.23 13.22 -28.20
C GLY A 136 -18.01 12.99 -27.31
N LEU A 137 -16.84 12.68 -27.90
CA LEU A 137 -15.58 12.57 -27.16
C LEU A 137 -15.20 13.90 -26.50
N LEU A 138 -15.31 15.03 -27.22
CA LEU A 138 -15.00 16.35 -26.67
C LEU A 138 -15.94 16.73 -25.53
N ILE A 139 -17.24 16.47 -25.68
CA ILE A 139 -18.23 16.70 -24.62
C ILE A 139 -17.94 15.80 -23.41
N GLY A 140 -17.69 14.50 -23.65
CA GLY A 140 -17.35 13.54 -22.62
C GLY A 140 -16.09 13.90 -21.85
N LEU A 141 -15.08 14.46 -22.52
CA LEU A 141 -13.85 14.95 -21.91
C LEU A 141 -14.13 16.15 -20.98
N VAL A 142 -14.92 17.13 -21.42
CA VAL A 142 -15.28 18.29 -20.57
C VAL A 142 -16.02 17.82 -19.32
N VAL A 143 -16.98 16.92 -19.47
CA VAL A 143 -17.72 16.33 -18.33
C VAL A 143 -16.79 15.58 -17.38
N ALA A 144 -15.86 14.78 -17.92
CA ALA A 144 -14.89 14.03 -17.11
C ALA A 144 -13.95 14.96 -16.33
N VAL A 145 -13.47 16.05 -16.97
CA VAL A 145 -12.62 17.05 -16.32
C VAL A 145 -13.35 17.71 -15.15
N VAL A 146 -14.59 18.15 -15.36
CA VAL A 146 -15.42 18.75 -14.29
C VAL A 146 -15.64 17.74 -13.16
N TYR A 147 -15.96 16.49 -13.50
CA TYR A 147 -16.12 15.41 -12.53
C TYR A 147 -14.87 15.20 -11.68
N TRP A 148 -13.68 15.12 -12.29
CA TRP A 148 -12.43 14.93 -11.55
C TRP A 148 -12.06 16.14 -10.69
N ILE A 149 -12.37 17.36 -11.12
CA ILE A 149 -12.19 18.57 -10.30
C ILE A 149 -13.04 18.46 -9.03
N ILE A 150 -14.33 18.14 -9.17
CA ILE A 150 -15.25 18.00 -8.03
C ILE A 150 -14.78 16.86 -7.12
N LEU A 151 -14.43 15.70 -7.70
CA LEU A 151 -13.96 14.55 -6.94
C LEU A 151 -12.68 14.87 -6.16
N GLY A 152 -11.73 15.59 -6.78
CA GLY A 152 -10.50 16.04 -6.14
C GLY A 152 -10.77 17.00 -4.99
N LEU A 153 -11.73 17.90 -5.14
CA LEU A 153 -12.14 18.84 -4.09
C LEU A 153 -12.73 18.09 -2.88
N VAL A 154 -13.62 17.13 -3.12
CA VAL A 154 -14.20 16.28 -2.08
C VAL A 154 -13.13 15.44 -1.39
N ALA A 155 -12.21 14.84 -2.16
CA ALA A 155 -11.09 14.06 -1.61
C ALA A 155 -10.18 14.91 -0.72
N SER A 156 -9.86 16.13 -1.15
CA SER A 156 -9.05 17.08 -0.38
C SER A 156 -9.73 17.49 0.92
N ALA A 157 -11.04 17.78 0.87
CA ALA A 157 -11.82 18.11 2.06
C ALA A 157 -11.89 16.93 3.03
N ALA A 158 -12.20 15.72 2.53
CA ALA A 158 -12.24 14.50 3.32
C ALA A 158 -10.90 14.20 4.01
N SER A 159 -9.78 14.35 3.28
CA SER A 159 -8.43 14.18 3.83
C SER A 159 -8.12 15.20 4.93
N SER A 160 -8.51 16.46 4.74
CA SER A 160 -8.33 17.52 5.74
C SER A 160 -9.13 17.24 7.03
N ILE A 161 -10.38 16.79 6.87
CA ILE A 161 -11.25 16.40 8.00
C ILE A 161 -10.66 15.20 8.75
N LEU A 162 -10.16 14.20 8.02
CA LEU A 162 -9.52 13.02 8.62
C LEU A 162 -8.30 13.40 9.47
N ILE A 163 -7.43 14.27 8.94
CA ILE A 163 -6.26 14.76 9.68
C ILE A 163 -6.69 15.52 10.95
N ALA A 164 -7.69 16.40 10.84
CA ALA A 164 -8.23 17.12 11.99
C ALA A 164 -8.83 16.18 13.05
N ALA A 165 -9.58 15.16 12.62
CA ALA A 165 -10.17 14.16 13.50
C ALA A 165 -9.10 13.31 14.20
N LEU A 166 -8.07 12.87 13.47
CA LEU A 166 -6.93 12.13 14.02
C LEU A 166 -6.12 12.98 15.01
N TYR A 167 -5.90 14.25 14.69
CA TYR A 167 -5.22 15.19 15.58
C TYR A 167 -6.02 15.41 16.88
N ARG A 168 -7.33 15.62 16.77
CA ARG A 168 -8.23 15.73 17.93
C ARG A 168 -8.22 14.45 18.76
N TYR A 169 -8.25 13.28 18.12
CA TYR A 169 -8.17 11.99 18.84
C TYR A 169 -6.81 11.83 19.55
N ALA A 170 -5.70 12.16 18.89
CA ALA A 170 -4.37 12.07 19.48
C ALA A 170 -4.16 13.00 20.69
N THR A 171 -4.82 14.16 20.69
CA THR A 171 -4.69 15.18 21.75
C THR A 171 -5.71 15.02 22.87
N THR A 172 -6.94 14.63 22.57
CA THR A 172 -8.04 14.57 23.55
C THR A 172 -8.40 13.15 24.00
N GLY A 173 -7.93 12.13 23.27
CA GLY A 173 -8.34 10.74 23.48
C GLY A 173 -9.82 10.46 23.20
N LYS A 174 -10.58 11.44 22.68
CA LYS A 174 -12.02 11.34 22.43
C LYS A 174 -12.30 11.25 20.93
N VAL A 175 -13.03 10.23 20.51
CA VAL A 175 -13.57 10.09 19.15
C VAL A 175 -14.84 10.94 19.04
N ALA A 176 -15.01 11.68 17.94
CA ALA A 176 -16.27 12.39 17.68
C ALA A 176 -17.40 11.37 17.45
N GLU A 177 -18.64 11.70 17.85
CA GLU A 177 -19.78 10.77 17.83
C GLU A 177 -20.00 10.14 16.44
N ASP A 178 -19.85 10.93 15.38
CA ASP A 178 -20.00 10.50 13.98
C ASP A 178 -18.95 9.47 13.51
N PHE A 179 -17.87 9.30 14.27
CA PHE A 179 -16.76 8.40 13.94
C PHE A 179 -16.65 7.20 14.90
N GLN A 180 -17.59 7.07 15.85
CA GLN A 180 -17.64 5.93 16.77
C GLN A 180 -17.97 4.63 16.01
N GLY A 181 -17.15 3.60 16.18
CA GLY A 181 -17.34 2.29 15.53
C GLY A 181 -16.58 2.07 14.21
N LEU A 182 -15.83 3.08 13.72
CA LEU A 182 -14.93 2.87 12.59
C LEU A 182 -13.66 2.11 13.04
N PRO A 183 -13.18 1.12 12.27
CA PRO A 183 -12.03 0.28 12.65
C PRO A 183 -10.71 1.06 12.81
N MET A 184 -10.62 2.26 12.22
CA MET A 184 -9.46 3.16 12.36
C MET A 184 -9.40 3.88 13.71
N PHE A 185 -10.54 4.00 14.42
CA PHE A 185 -10.62 4.50 15.80
C PHE A 185 -10.87 3.31 16.72
N GLY A 186 -10.04 2.27 16.59
CA GLY A 186 -10.12 1.06 17.38
C GLY A 186 -10.23 1.36 18.88
N THR A 187 -10.65 0.34 19.65
CA THR A 187 -10.93 0.35 21.10
C THR A 187 -9.73 0.69 22.00
N ALA A 188 -8.71 1.37 21.47
CA ALA A 188 -7.56 1.82 22.20
C ALA A 188 -8.00 2.72 23.36
N PRO A 189 -7.66 2.37 24.62
CA PRO A 189 -8.04 3.17 25.77
C PRO A 189 -7.44 4.57 25.65
N PRO A 190 -8.14 5.61 26.11
CA PRO A 190 -7.64 6.97 26.08
C PRO A 190 -6.26 7.01 26.75
N ARG A 191 -5.24 7.43 26.00
CA ARG A 191 -3.89 7.62 26.57
C ARG A 191 -3.94 8.80 27.55
N PRO A 192 -3.21 8.76 28.67
CA PRO A 192 -3.15 9.89 29.60
C PRO A 192 -2.77 11.15 28.83
N GLY A 193 -3.60 12.19 28.96
CA GLY A 193 -3.47 13.42 28.18
C GLY A 193 -2.05 13.97 28.30
N TYR A 194 -1.44 14.30 27.16
CA TYR A 194 -0.30 15.20 27.19
C TYR A 194 -0.81 16.52 27.77
N GLY A 195 -0.26 16.87 28.94
CA GLY A 195 -0.56 18.14 29.59
C GLY A 195 -0.45 19.28 28.59
N THR A 196 -1.39 20.20 28.65
CA THR A 196 -1.35 21.46 27.90
C THR A 196 0.03 22.10 28.09
N PRO A 197 0.79 22.37 27.01
CA PRO A 197 1.96 23.21 27.13
C PRO A 197 1.54 24.59 27.67
N PRO A 198 2.39 25.23 28.49
CA PRO A 198 2.10 26.53 29.12
C PRO A 198 1.86 27.64 28.10
#